data_AF-A0A8H5FPM0-F1
#
_entry.id   AF-A0A8H5FPM0-F1
#
_cell.length_a   1.000
_cell.length_b   1.000
_cell.length_c   1.000
_cell.angle_alpha   90.00
_cell.angle_beta   90.00
_cell.angle_gamma   90.00
#
_symmetry.space_group_name_H-M   'P 1'
#
loop_
_entity.id
_entity.type
_entity.pdbx_description
1 polymer ?
#
loop_
_entity_poly.entity_id
_entity_poly.type
_entity_poly.pdbx_seq_one_letter_code
_entity_poly.pdbx_strand_id
1 'polypeptide(L)'
;MGLGDGRNFIAVTTDNPTTMISFRNKFERKFPWVITLPCFLHQLNTTIGEICLYPAMKTTISRSTRIVTFFNGSHYWGGQLKEEAARQGITRGFTKNCESCWYALILHCCSVKGYRYPLVTICCCLDANEKENGFSCIKAEVIEIVQATTTFWKRLDQLIRVTKPLVDAIGNLESREANLADCMLEMIRCARFISEMKLEQGDDADFLDNAKTVLNKRFRHMNTPIHSLALFLHPLCQKLAISDEAGGCDLQFMISAALKLASKWKWSARDAKALVENIKDYNLCKAPFIGGTKDGKAYWESLSVASDQVPLKKLAITIFLIVPSSSDLERLFSDLGGIQTPKRNNLNINTFEDLGKMHCNLRRHHHSELRAQGKSIRRKHGHMHTKTSPGINTAIVEEGSVTESDNWQGPLEVDEEQVEEEDVEASFDSLEKEIEVEKDIELELELEEELATLDIVEGKLYDFSELEKVDKGVEPKGFNDEINVLNDSADSTWDLKSLLRELGM
;
A
#
# COMPACT_ATOMS: atom_id res chain seq x y z
N MET A 1 8.79 -23.98 -21.48
CA MET A 1 7.52 -23.43 -20.97
C MET A 1 7.19 -22.21 -21.82
N GLY A 2 6.19 -22.20 -22.71
CA GLY A 2 4.79 -22.47 -22.44
C GLY A 2 3.92 -21.21 -22.45
N LEU A 3 4.49 -20.00 -22.61
CA LEU A 3 3.75 -18.76 -22.86
C LEU A 3 3.39 -18.66 -24.35
N GLY A 4 2.56 -19.59 -24.84
CA GLY A 4 2.33 -19.85 -26.27
C GLY A 4 1.99 -18.63 -27.14
N ASP A 5 1.35 -17.61 -26.57
CA ASP A 5 1.09 -16.32 -27.25
C ASP A 5 0.79 -15.14 -26.31
N GLY A 6 0.82 -15.31 -24.97
CA GLY A 6 0.52 -14.26 -23.99
C GLY A 6 -0.95 -13.79 -23.93
N ARG A 7 -1.87 -14.42 -24.67
CA ARG A 7 -3.25 -13.93 -24.83
C ARG A 7 -4.10 -13.96 -23.55
N ASN A 8 -3.71 -14.78 -22.58
CA ASN A 8 -4.43 -14.92 -21.31
C ASN A 8 -3.96 -13.93 -20.23
N PHE A 9 -3.02 -13.03 -20.55
CA PHE A 9 -2.49 -12.05 -19.61
C PHE A 9 -2.92 -10.65 -20.02
N ILE A 10 -3.43 -9.88 -19.05
CA ILE A 10 -3.75 -8.46 -19.23
C ILE A 10 -2.76 -7.54 -18.51
N ALA A 11 -2.19 -8.03 -17.41
CA ALA A 11 -1.19 -7.32 -16.62
C ALA A 11 -0.15 -8.29 -16.05
N VAL A 12 1.05 -7.76 -15.82
CA VAL A 12 2.16 -8.43 -15.14
C VAL A 12 2.73 -7.48 -14.09
N THR A 13 2.76 -7.94 -12.85
CA THR A 13 3.30 -7.20 -11.71
C THR A 13 4.54 -7.92 -11.20
N THR A 14 5.65 -7.20 -11.04
CA THR A 14 6.91 -7.71 -10.46
C THR A 14 7.47 -6.69 -9.47
N ASP A 15 8.36 -7.11 -8.59
CA ASP A 15 9.25 -6.21 -7.84
C ASP A 15 10.03 -5.24 -8.76
N ASN A 16 10.73 -4.26 -8.17
CA ASN A 16 11.34 -3.16 -8.91
C ASN A 16 12.88 -3.17 -9.10
N PRO A 17 13.63 -4.28 -8.96
CA PRO A 17 15.06 -4.23 -9.27
C PRO A 17 15.27 -4.01 -10.78
N THR A 18 16.45 -3.49 -11.15
CA THR A 18 16.84 -3.18 -12.55
C THR A 18 16.62 -4.35 -13.52
N THR A 19 16.85 -5.59 -13.07
CA THR A 19 16.60 -6.80 -13.87
C THR A 19 15.11 -6.97 -14.21
N MET A 20 14.23 -6.64 -13.27
CA MET A 20 12.78 -6.78 -13.43
C MET A 20 12.18 -5.63 -14.22
N ILE A 21 12.76 -4.43 -14.12
CA ILE A 21 12.49 -3.33 -15.05
C ILE A 21 12.82 -3.78 -16.49
N SER A 22 14.02 -4.34 -16.71
CA SER A 22 14.42 -4.87 -18.03
C SER A 22 13.48 -5.98 -18.52
N PHE A 23 13.06 -6.86 -17.62
CA PHE A 23 12.08 -7.90 -17.93
C PHE A 23 10.74 -7.32 -18.38
N ARG A 24 10.16 -6.38 -17.62
CA ARG A 24 8.89 -5.73 -17.97
C ARG A 24 8.97 -5.06 -19.34
N ASN A 25 10.04 -4.31 -19.61
CA ASN A 25 10.27 -3.66 -20.90
C ASN A 25 10.33 -4.67 -22.06
N LYS A 26 11.04 -5.79 -21.88
CA LYS A 26 11.12 -6.86 -22.89
C LYS A 26 9.79 -7.58 -23.05
N PHE A 27 9.05 -7.77 -21.96
CA PHE A 27 7.77 -8.45 -21.94
C PHE A 27 6.70 -7.65 -22.67
N GLU A 28 6.62 -6.35 -22.42
CA GLU A 28 5.70 -5.42 -23.08
C GLU A 28 5.99 -5.32 -24.58
N ARG A 29 7.27 -5.23 -25.00
CA ARG A 29 7.64 -5.27 -26.43
C ARG A 29 7.17 -6.55 -27.13
N LYS A 30 7.20 -7.67 -26.42
CA LYS A 30 6.77 -8.97 -26.94
C LYS A 30 5.24 -9.12 -26.93
N PHE A 31 4.57 -8.57 -25.93
CA PHE A 31 3.12 -8.64 -25.73
C PHE A 31 2.54 -7.23 -25.51
N PRO A 32 2.35 -6.44 -26.59
CA PRO A 32 2.03 -5.01 -26.48
C PRO A 32 0.71 -4.68 -25.79
N TRP A 33 -0.20 -5.65 -25.62
CA TRP A 33 -1.47 -5.45 -24.91
C TRP A 33 -1.34 -5.60 -23.40
N VAL A 34 -0.24 -6.17 -22.90
CA VAL A 34 -0.03 -6.41 -21.46
C VAL A 34 0.42 -5.11 -20.79
N ILE A 35 -0.17 -4.83 -19.64
CA ILE A 35 0.25 -3.73 -18.76
C ILE A 35 1.33 -4.28 -17.83
N THR A 36 2.45 -3.59 -17.69
CA THR A 36 3.51 -3.99 -16.77
C THR A 36 3.58 -3.00 -15.62
N LEU A 37 3.53 -3.52 -14.39
CA LEU A 37 3.50 -2.69 -13.18
C LEU A 37 4.62 -3.09 -12.21
N PRO A 38 5.27 -2.14 -11.53
CA PRO A 38 6.05 -2.45 -10.34
C PRO A 38 5.10 -2.87 -9.19
N CYS A 39 5.60 -3.71 -8.29
CA CYS A 39 4.89 -4.18 -7.11
C CYS A 39 4.64 -3.02 -6.16
N PHE A 40 3.36 -2.72 -5.90
CA PHE A 40 2.97 -1.58 -5.07
C PHE A 40 3.43 -1.73 -3.62
N LEU A 41 3.39 -2.95 -3.07
CA LEU A 41 3.87 -3.23 -1.71
C LEU A 41 5.37 -3.01 -1.57
N HIS A 42 6.13 -3.35 -2.61
CA HIS A 42 7.57 -3.12 -2.63
C HIS A 42 7.86 -1.62 -2.66
N GLN A 43 7.12 -0.84 -3.44
CA GLN A 43 7.24 0.62 -3.47
C GLN A 43 6.88 1.29 -2.13
N LEU A 44 5.86 0.80 -1.44
CA LEU A 44 5.53 1.22 -0.07
C LEU A 44 6.68 0.90 0.91
N ASN A 45 7.25 -0.30 0.82
CA ASN A 45 8.40 -0.70 1.63
C ASN A 45 9.61 0.21 1.37
N THR A 46 9.92 0.50 0.11
CA THR A 46 10.98 1.45 -0.27
C THR A 46 10.70 2.86 0.27
N THR A 47 9.44 3.31 0.26
CA THR A 47 9.04 4.59 0.86
C THR A 47 9.36 4.64 2.37
N ILE A 48 9.07 3.57 3.11
CA ILE A 48 9.44 3.46 4.53
C ILE A 48 10.96 3.53 4.69
N GLY A 49 11.71 2.79 3.85
CA GLY A 49 13.17 2.81 3.84
C GLY A 49 13.74 4.22 3.65
N GLU A 50 13.23 4.96 2.65
CA GLU A 50 13.65 6.34 2.38
C GLU A 50 13.37 7.29 3.55
N ILE A 51 12.23 7.14 4.23
CA ILE A 51 11.95 7.91 5.45
C ILE A 51 12.97 7.57 6.55
N CYS A 52 13.32 6.30 6.68
CA CYS A 52 14.26 5.81 7.68
C CYS A 52 15.72 6.22 7.43
N LEU A 53 16.07 6.61 6.21
CA LEU A 53 17.40 7.15 5.87
C LEU A 53 17.72 8.47 6.56
N TYR A 54 16.71 9.16 7.13
CA TYR A 54 16.96 10.35 7.93
C TYR A 54 17.97 10.05 9.05
N PRO A 55 19.11 10.78 9.17
CA PRO A 55 20.27 10.33 9.97
C PRO A 55 19.95 9.98 11.43
N ALA A 56 19.09 10.78 12.07
CA ALA A 56 18.69 10.54 13.45
C ALA A 56 17.83 9.28 13.61
N MET A 57 17.04 8.92 12.59
CA MET A 57 16.23 7.71 12.57
C MET A 57 17.06 6.48 12.24
N LYS A 58 17.96 6.57 11.25
CA LYS A 58 18.97 5.51 10.96
C LYS A 58 19.71 5.12 12.24
N THR A 59 20.20 6.11 13.00
CA THR A 59 20.85 5.86 14.31
C THR A 59 19.93 5.23 15.35
N THR A 60 18.65 5.66 15.42
CA THR A 60 17.67 5.12 16.37
C THR A 60 17.33 3.66 16.05
N ILE A 61 17.28 3.32 14.78
CA ILE A 61 17.08 1.95 14.29
C ILE A 61 18.28 1.08 14.66
N SER A 62 19.51 1.50 14.34
CA SER A 62 20.73 0.76 14.70
C SER A 62 20.83 0.49 16.21
N ARG A 63 20.49 1.48 17.03
CA ARG A 63 20.39 1.32 18.49
C ARG A 63 19.32 0.32 18.92
N SER A 64 18.18 0.26 18.23
CA SER A 64 17.14 -0.73 18.49
C SER A 64 17.63 -2.15 18.19
N THR A 65 18.30 -2.34 17.04
CA THR A 65 18.93 -3.60 16.66
C THR A 65 19.96 -4.04 17.71
N ARG A 66 20.84 -3.12 18.15
CA ARG A 66 21.86 -3.39 19.18
C ARG A 66 21.26 -3.94 20.48
N ILE A 67 20.14 -3.38 20.96
CA ILE A 67 19.43 -3.87 22.15
C ILE A 67 19.00 -5.33 21.92
N VAL A 68 18.31 -5.58 20.81
CA VAL A 68 17.74 -6.91 20.53
C VAL A 68 18.82 -7.96 20.31
N THR A 69 19.87 -7.66 19.56
CA THR A 69 21.01 -8.56 19.34
C THR A 69 21.66 -8.94 20.67
N PHE A 70 21.86 -7.98 21.59
CA PHE A 70 22.41 -8.28 22.91
C PHE A 70 21.53 -9.25 23.72
N PHE A 71 20.23 -8.95 23.85
CA PHE A 71 19.32 -9.78 24.66
C PHE A 71 19.00 -11.14 24.01
N ASN A 72 19.02 -11.25 22.68
CA ASN A 72 18.88 -12.53 21.99
C ASN A 72 20.15 -13.37 22.03
N GLY A 73 21.33 -12.75 22.06
CA GLY A 73 22.62 -13.43 22.17
C GLY A 73 22.97 -13.84 23.61
N SER A 74 22.46 -13.12 24.62
CA SER A 74 22.71 -13.45 26.03
C SER A 74 21.67 -14.43 26.56
N HIS A 75 22.09 -15.68 26.82
CA HIS A 75 21.20 -16.67 27.45
C HIS A 75 20.68 -16.22 28.82
N TYR A 76 21.56 -15.65 29.65
CA TYR A 76 21.20 -15.19 31.00
C TYR A 76 20.28 -13.96 30.94
N TRP A 77 20.73 -12.86 30.34
CA TRP A 77 19.95 -11.61 30.31
C TRP A 77 18.71 -11.70 29.44
N GLY A 78 18.76 -12.47 28.35
CA GLY A 78 17.58 -12.79 27.55
C GLY A 78 16.53 -13.57 28.35
N GLY A 79 16.97 -14.48 29.24
CA GLY A 79 16.09 -15.17 30.19
C GLY A 79 15.46 -14.22 31.20
N GLN A 80 16.28 -13.38 31.86
CA GLN A 80 15.81 -12.39 32.84
C GLN A 80 14.80 -11.41 32.23
N LEU A 81 15.08 -10.91 31.02
CA LEU A 81 14.17 -10.01 30.31
C LEU A 81 12.84 -10.70 29.95
N LYS A 82 12.86 -11.97 29.55
CA LYS A 82 11.64 -12.74 29.26
C LYS A 82 10.78 -12.93 30.51
N GLU A 83 11.40 -13.23 31.65
CA GLU A 83 10.69 -13.34 32.92
C GLU A 83 10.05 -12.01 33.33
N GLU A 84 10.80 -10.91 33.22
CA GLU A 84 10.29 -9.59 33.58
C GLU A 84 9.17 -9.12 32.62
N ALA A 85 9.32 -9.39 31.32
CA ALA A 85 8.28 -9.15 30.34
C ALA A 85 7.00 -9.96 30.65
N ALA A 86 7.14 -11.23 31.02
CA ALA A 86 6.01 -12.07 31.41
C ALA A 86 5.31 -11.55 32.68
N ARG A 87 6.04 -11.05 33.68
CA ARG A 87 5.47 -10.41 34.89
C ARG A 87 4.60 -9.20 34.54
N GLN A 88 4.89 -8.54 33.43
CA GLN A 88 4.16 -7.37 32.95
C GLN A 88 3.11 -7.70 31.89
N GLY A 89 2.81 -8.99 31.68
CA GLY A 89 1.80 -9.43 30.73
C GLY A 89 2.22 -9.36 29.26
N ILE A 90 3.51 -9.13 28.98
CA ILE A 90 4.05 -9.19 27.62
C ILE A 90 4.28 -10.65 27.27
N THR A 91 3.46 -11.17 26.35
CA THR A 91 3.45 -12.58 25.96
C THR A 91 4.30 -12.89 24.73
N ARG A 92 4.74 -11.86 23.99
CA ARG A 92 5.48 -11.98 22.73
C ARG A 92 6.92 -11.52 22.91
N GLY A 93 7.86 -12.25 22.30
CA GLY A 93 9.28 -11.88 22.22
C GLY A 93 9.55 -10.69 21.29
N PHE A 94 10.82 -10.29 21.21
CA PHE A 94 11.26 -9.34 20.19
C PHE A 94 10.96 -9.85 18.77
N THR A 95 10.47 -8.96 17.92
CA THR A 95 10.39 -9.24 16.49
C THR A 95 11.81 -9.15 15.93
N LYS A 96 12.26 -10.20 15.24
CA LYS A 96 13.55 -10.16 14.53
C LYS A 96 13.42 -9.26 13.30
N ASN A 97 14.48 -8.53 12.99
CA ASN A 97 14.60 -7.83 11.72
C ASN A 97 14.67 -8.87 10.58
N CYS A 98 14.25 -8.45 9.39
CA CYS A 98 14.56 -9.13 8.14
C CYS A 98 15.31 -8.13 7.25
N GLU A 99 16.38 -8.58 6.62
CA GLU A 99 17.17 -7.77 5.69
C GLU A 99 16.27 -7.20 4.59
N SER A 100 16.48 -5.92 4.27
CA SER A 100 15.78 -5.19 3.20
C SER A 100 14.24 -5.08 3.33
N CYS A 101 13.65 -5.52 4.45
CA CYS A 101 12.22 -5.45 4.73
C CYS A 101 11.93 -4.30 5.71
N TRP A 102 11.92 -3.06 5.20
CA TRP A 102 11.75 -1.83 5.99
C TRP A 102 10.50 -1.82 6.88
N TYR A 103 9.37 -2.37 6.43
CA TYR A 103 8.20 -2.48 7.31
C TYR A 103 8.47 -3.41 8.51
N ALA A 104 9.20 -4.52 8.32
CA ALA A 104 9.57 -5.45 9.40
C ALA A 104 10.52 -4.79 10.41
N LEU A 105 11.41 -3.92 9.93
CA LEU A 105 12.25 -3.09 10.79
C LEU A 105 11.42 -2.13 11.67
N ILE A 106 10.34 -1.54 11.14
CA ILE A 106 9.41 -0.74 11.97
C ILE A 106 8.66 -1.63 12.98
N LEU A 107 8.27 -2.84 12.61
CA LEU A 107 7.66 -3.80 13.55
C LEU A 107 8.63 -4.21 14.67
N HIS A 108 9.91 -4.35 14.34
CA HIS A 108 10.98 -4.54 15.30
C HIS A 108 11.09 -3.36 16.27
N CYS A 109 11.14 -2.12 15.76
CA CYS A 109 11.08 -0.92 16.58
C CYS A 109 9.84 -0.87 17.48
N CYS A 110 8.67 -1.27 16.97
CA CYS A 110 7.45 -1.40 17.77
C CYS A 110 7.60 -2.43 18.90
N SER A 111 8.26 -3.56 18.63
CA SER A 111 8.54 -4.58 19.66
C SER A 111 9.47 -4.03 20.75
N VAL A 112 10.53 -3.30 20.37
CA VAL A 112 11.44 -2.64 21.33
C VAL A 112 10.69 -1.63 22.19
N LYS A 113 9.80 -0.82 21.59
CA LYS A 113 8.92 0.11 22.31
C LYS A 113 8.01 -0.61 23.32
N GLY A 114 7.42 -1.74 22.92
CA GLY A 114 6.60 -2.56 23.82
C GLY A 114 7.39 -3.12 25.01
N TYR A 115 8.68 -3.38 24.82
CA TYR A 115 9.61 -3.86 25.84
C TYR A 115 10.27 -2.76 26.68
N ARG A 116 9.86 -1.49 26.53
CA ARG A 116 10.50 -0.37 27.22
C ARG A 116 10.60 -0.54 28.73
N TYR A 117 9.48 -0.86 29.40
CA TYR A 117 9.48 -0.97 30.85
C TYR A 117 10.33 -2.17 31.33
N PRO A 118 10.17 -3.40 30.79
CA PRO A 118 11.06 -4.51 31.16
C PRO A 118 12.54 -4.21 30.94
N LEU A 119 12.89 -3.56 29.81
CA LEU A 119 14.26 -3.17 29.50
C LEU A 119 14.82 -2.20 30.55
N VAL A 120 14.05 -1.16 30.91
CA VAL A 120 14.46 -0.19 31.93
C VAL A 120 14.63 -0.87 33.29
N THR A 121 13.70 -1.75 33.70
CA THR A 121 13.80 -2.49 34.97
C THR A 121 15.09 -3.29 35.03
N ILE A 122 15.37 -4.09 34.00
CA ILE A 122 16.56 -4.94 33.94
C ILE A 122 17.86 -4.11 33.90
N CYS A 123 17.89 -3.02 33.11
CA CYS A 123 19.07 -2.15 33.02
C CYS A 123 19.30 -1.28 34.27
N CYS A 124 18.34 -1.21 35.20
CA CYS A 124 18.48 -0.52 36.49
C CYS A 124 18.85 -1.45 37.65
N CYS A 125 18.90 -2.78 37.45
CA CYS A 125 19.36 -3.72 38.48
C CYS A 125 20.85 -3.53 38.79
N LEU A 126 21.26 -3.73 40.05
CA LEU A 126 22.66 -3.61 40.47
C LEU A 126 23.56 -4.58 39.70
N ASP A 127 23.11 -5.82 39.57
CA ASP A 127 23.78 -6.92 38.88
C ASP A 127 23.92 -6.68 37.36
N ALA A 128 23.19 -5.70 36.80
CA ALA A 128 23.34 -5.32 35.40
C ALA A 128 24.67 -4.58 35.13
N ASN A 129 25.20 -3.90 36.16
CA ASN A 129 26.38 -3.05 36.06
C ASN A 129 27.66 -3.70 36.60
N GLU A 130 27.54 -4.69 37.50
CA GLU A 130 28.67 -5.36 38.14
C GLU A 130 28.69 -6.87 37.82
N LYS A 131 29.90 -7.44 37.66
CA LYS A 131 30.05 -8.89 37.47
C LYS A 131 29.86 -9.59 38.82
N GLU A 132 28.65 -10.03 39.12
CA GLU A 132 28.41 -10.89 40.27
C GLU A 132 28.47 -12.38 39.90
N ASN A 133 29.11 -13.18 40.77
CA ASN A 133 29.06 -14.66 40.73
C ASN A 133 29.46 -15.32 39.39
N GLY A 134 30.26 -14.64 38.56
CA GLY A 134 30.72 -15.17 37.27
C GLY A 134 29.76 -14.96 36.09
N PHE A 135 28.63 -14.26 36.30
CA PHE A 135 27.73 -13.88 35.20
C PHE A 135 28.22 -12.63 34.47
N SER A 136 27.95 -12.56 33.16
CA SER A 136 28.27 -11.39 32.33
C SER A 136 27.40 -10.21 32.71
N CYS A 137 27.93 -8.98 32.77
CA CYS A 137 27.14 -7.75 32.89
C CYS A 137 26.41 -7.40 31.58
N ILE A 138 25.47 -6.46 31.65
CA ILE A 138 24.91 -5.83 30.44
C ILE A 138 25.96 -4.89 29.86
N LYS A 139 26.09 -4.86 28.52
CA LYS A 139 27.02 -3.93 27.87
C LYS A 139 26.65 -2.49 28.22
N ALA A 140 27.62 -1.67 28.60
CA ALA A 140 27.40 -0.27 28.98
C ALA A 140 26.65 0.52 27.89
N GLU A 141 26.98 0.29 26.61
CA GLU A 141 26.28 0.90 25.47
C GLU A 141 24.77 0.60 25.45
N VAL A 142 24.36 -0.62 25.81
CA VAL A 142 22.94 -1.02 25.85
C VAL A 142 22.24 -0.33 27.01
N ILE A 143 22.89 -0.23 28.16
CA ILE A 143 22.37 0.50 29.33
C ILE A 143 22.19 1.98 28.99
N GLU A 144 23.18 2.61 28.37
CA GLU A 144 23.13 4.01 27.96
C GLU A 144 21.97 4.27 26.99
N ILE A 145 21.78 3.41 26.00
CA ILE A 145 20.65 3.52 25.05
C ILE A 145 19.30 3.39 25.79
N VAL A 146 19.14 2.37 26.64
CA VAL A 146 17.88 2.12 27.35
C VAL A 146 17.55 3.23 28.34
N GLN A 147 18.57 3.81 29.01
CA GLN A 147 18.39 4.89 29.97
C GLN A 147 18.16 6.26 29.30
N ALA A 148 18.49 6.42 28.01
CA ALA A 148 18.32 7.65 27.23
C ALA A 148 16.84 7.97 26.90
N THR A 149 16.03 8.17 27.94
CA THR A 149 14.58 8.42 27.89
C THR A 149 14.19 9.61 27.01
N THR A 150 14.93 10.71 27.07
CA THR A 150 14.58 11.95 26.38
C THR A 150 15.05 12.00 24.93
N THR A 151 15.95 11.11 24.50
CA THR A 151 16.51 11.12 23.15
C THR A 151 16.13 9.86 22.38
N PHE A 152 16.57 8.68 22.82
CA PHE A 152 16.31 7.41 22.11
C PHE A 152 14.81 7.08 22.05
N TRP A 153 14.14 7.02 23.21
CA TRP A 153 12.74 6.61 23.26
C TRP A 153 11.79 7.60 22.59
N LYS A 154 12.08 8.91 22.66
CA LYS A 154 11.30 9.94 21.95
C LYS A 154 11.46 9.83 20.43
N ARG A 155 12.69 9.66 19.94
CA ARG A 155 12.93 9.45 18.50
C ARG A 155 12.31 8.15 18.00
N LEU A 156 12.41 7.07 18.79
CA LEU A 156 11.78 5.79 18.46
C LEU A 156 10.25 5.93 18.37
N ASP A 157 9.65 6.67 19.30
CA ASP A 157 8.22 6.96 19.29
C ASP A 157 7.80 7.75 18.04
N GLN A 158 8.51 8.85 17.73
CA GLN A 158 8.25 9.66 16.55
C GLN A 158 8.41 8.86 15.25
N LEU A 159 9.49 8.07 15.13
CA LEU A 159 9.73 7.17 13.99
C LEU A 159 8.53 6.25 13.76
N ILE A 160 8.07 5.58 14.83
CA ILE A 160 6.92 4.67 14.75
C ILE A 160 5.66 5.44 14.35
N ARG A 161 5.37 6.60 14.97
CA ARG A 161 4.17 7.39 14.63
C ARG A 161 4.14 7.79 13.15
N VAL A 162 5.28 8.22 12.60
CA VAL A 162 5.41 8.66 11.20
C VAL A 162 5.31 7.49 10.21
N THR A 163 5.90 6.32 10.53
CA THR A 163 6.00 5.20 9.58
C THR A 163 4.89 4.16 9.71
N LYS A 164 4.22 4.07 10.86
CA LYS A 164 3.15 3.08 11.12
C LYS A 164 2.01 3.11 10.10
N PRO A 165 1.52 4.27 9.61
CA PRO A 165 0.48 4.29 8.57
C PRO A 165 0.88 3.51 7.31
N LEU A 166 2.15 3.61 6.89
CA LEU A 166 2.66 2.89 5.72
C LEU A 166 2.77 1.38 5.98
N VAL A 167 3.17 0.99 7.20
CA VAL A 167 3.19 -0.43 7.62
C VAL A 167 1.78 -1.01 7.60
N ASP A 168 0.79 -0.25 8.08
CA ASP A 168 -0.62 -0.67 8.06
C ASP A 168 -1.19 -0.73 6.64
N ALA A 169 -0.80 0.21 5.77
CA ALA A 169 -1.14 0.16 4.36
C ALA A 169 -0.61 -1.12 3.70
N ILE A 170 0.64 -1.51 3.97
CA ILE A 170 1.21 -2.78 3.47
C ILE A 170 0.36 -3.97 3.95
N GLY A 171 0.05 -4.04 5.24
CA GLY A 171 -0.78 -5.11 5.80
C GLY A 171 -2.19 -5.17 5.21
N ASN A 172 -2.78 -4.02 4.91
CA ASN A 172 -4.07 -3.93 4.25
C ASN A 172 -4.02 -4.40 2.79
N LEU A 173 -2.97 -4.05 2.05
CA LEU A 173 -2.81 -4.31 0.62
C LEU A 173 -2.22 -5.70 0.32
N GLU A 174 -1.76 -6.40 1.34
CA GLU A 174 -1.36 -7.81 1.32
C GLU A 174 -2.54 -8.79 1.10
N SER A 175 -3.78 -8.29 1.09
CA SER A 175 -4.96 -9.08 0.77
C SER A 175 -4.95 -9.52 -0.70
N ARG A 176 -5.47 -10.73 -0.95
CA ARG A 176 -5.72 -11.23 -2.32
C ARG A 176 -6.76 -10.45 -3.09
N GLU A 177 -7.56 -9.68 -2.37
CA GLU A 177 -8.66 -8.90 -2.90
C GLU A 177 -8.27 -7.44 -3.13
N ALA A 178 -7.05 -7.06 -2.75
CA ALA A 178 -6.53 -5.72 -3.01
C ALA A 178 -6.36 -5.50 -4.52
N ASN A 179 -6.81 -4.35 -4.98
CA ASN A 179 -6.66 -3.90 -6.37
C ASN A 179 -5.99 -2.51 -6.41
N LEU A 180 -5.79 -1.98 -7.62
CA LEU A 180 -5.13 -0.69 -7.83
C LEU A 180 -5.85 0.50 -7.16
N ALA A 181 -7.17 0.47 -7.01
CA ALA A 181 -7.92 1.52 -6.31
C ALA A 181 -7.67 1.47 -4.80
N ASP A 182 -7.58 0.27 -4.21
CA ASP A 182 -7.23 0.11 -2.80
C ASP A 182 -5.83 0.67 -2.52
N CYS A 183 -4.87 0.41 -3.42
CA CYS A 183 -3.51 0.94 -3.35
C CYS A 183 -3.50 2.47 -3.23
N MET A 184 -4.27 3.14 -4.11
CA MET A 184 -4.39 4.60 -4.09
C MET A 184 -5.07 5.10 -2.82
N LEU A 185 -6.15 4.46 -2.39
CA LEU A 185 -6.85 4.84 -1.17
C LEU A 185 -5.96 4.76 0.07
N GLU A 186 -5.19 3.68 0.23
CA GLU A 186 -4.27 3.55 1.37
C GLU A 186 -3.17 4.60 1.34
N MET A 187 -2.66 4.95 0.15
CA MET A 187 -1.68 6.04 0.00
C MET A 187 -2.27 7.40 0.38
N ILE A 188 -3.48 7.72 -0.09
CA ILE A 188 -4.15 8.98 0.25
C ILE A 188 -4.42 9.05 1.76
N ARG A 189 -4.82 7.95 2.40
CA ARG A 189 -4.99 7.87 3.85
C ARG A 189 -3.67 8.10 4.60
N CYS A 190 -2.57 7.50 4.15
CA CYS A 190 -1.25 7.74 4.72
C CYS A 190 -0.85 9.21 4.60
N ALA A 191 -1.05 9.81 3.42
CA ALA A 191 -0.73 11.21 3.17
C ALA A 191 -1.53 12.15 4.07
N ARG A 192 -2.84 11.92 4.20
CA ARG A 192 -3.68 12.66 5.14
C ARG A 192 -3.18 12.53 6.58
N PHE A 193 -2.94 11.30 7.04
CA PHE A 193 -2.50 11.04 8.41
C PHE A 193 -1.18 11.75 8.74
N ILE A 194 -0.19 11.66 7.84
CA ILE A 194 1.11 12.31 8.01
C ILE A 194 1.00 13.84 7.88
N SER A 195 0.11 14.33 7.03
CA SER A 195 -0.15 15.77 6.87
C SER A 195 -0.69 16.40 8.14
N GLU A 196 -1.73 15.80 8.71
CA GLU A 196 -2.46 16.26 9.90
C GLU A 196 -1.71 15.95 11.22
N MET A 197 -0.58 15.24 11.14
CA MET A 197 0.21 14.87 12.30
C MET A 197 0.71 16.10 13.07
N LYS A 198 0.42 16.12 14.37
CA LYS A 198 0.89 17.15 15.29
C LYS A 198 2.22 16.73 15.91
N LEU A 199 3.17 17.66 15.93
CA LEU A 199 4.43 17.49 16.63
C LEU A 199 4.20 17.47 18.15
N GLU A 200 4.82 16.50 18.82
CA GLU A 200 4.88 16.41 20.27
C GLU A 200 6.12 17.12 20.81
N GLN A 201 6.17 17.36 22.12
CA GLN A 201 7.29 18.08 22.73
C GLN A 201 8.61 17.27 22.62
N GLY A 202 9.56 17.81 21.85
CA GLY A 202 10.86 17.18 21.61
C GLY A 202 10.91 16.35 20.33
N ASP A 203 9.85 16.38 19.52
CA ASP A 203 9.87 15.85 18.15
C ASP A 203 10.80 16.65 17.26
N ASP A 204 11.36 15.96 16.27
CA ASP A 204 12.19 16.51 15.22
C ASP A 204 11.31 16.99 14.06
N ALA A 205 11.14 18.31 13.90
CA ALA A 205 10.27 18.88 12.87
C ALA A 205 10.80 18.61 11.46
N ASP A 206 12.13 18.63 11.28
CA ASP A 206 12.78 18.39 9.98
C ASP A 206 12.61 16.94 9.54
N PHE A 207 12.55 15.99 10.49
CA PHE A 207 12.20 14.61 10.17
C PHE A 207 10.77 14.48 9.61
N LEU A 208 9.79 15.17 10.21
CA LEU A 208 8.41 15.13 9.70
C LEU A 208 8.32 15.76 8.31
N ASP A 209 9.00 16.89 8.08
CA ASP A 209 9.06 17.53 6.76
C ASP A 209 9.74 16.64 5.70
N ASN A 210 10.83 15.98 6.08
CA ASN A 210 11.49 14.98 5.24
C ASN A 210 10.53 13.83 4.89
N ALA A 211 9.78 13.32 5.86
CA ALA A 211 8.81 12.24 5.63
C ALA A 211 7.69 12.66 4.66
N LYS A 212 7.18 13.90 4.78
CA LYS A 212 6.21 14.48 3.85
C LYS A 212 6.78 14.60 2.45
N THR A 213 8.02 15.08 2.33
CA THR A 213 8.73 15.22 1.05
C THR A 213 8.94 13.87 0.37
N VAL A 214 9.43 12.87 1.12
CA VAL A 214 9.62 11.50 0.62
C VAL A 214 8.30 10.89 0.17
N LEU A 215 7.24 11.04 0.96
CA LEU A 215 5.93 10.50 0.61
C LEU A 215 5.37 11.13 -0.67
N ASN A 216 5.49 12.45 -0.82
CA ASN A 216 5.10 13.15 -2.04
C ASN A 216 5.89 12.69 -3.26
N LYS A 217 7.21 12.62 -3.15
CA LYS A 217 8.09 12.11 -4.22
C LYS A 217 7.68 10.69 -4.63
N ARG A 218 7.59 9.78 -3.67
CA ARG A 218 7.27 8.36 -3.92
C ARG A 218 5.86 8.16 -4.45
N PHE A 219 4.90 8.96 -3.97
CA PHE A 219 3.55 8.95 -4.50
C PHE A 219 3.52 9.28 -6.00
N ARG A 220 4.28 10.29 -6.46
CA ARG A 220 4.36 10.64 -7.89
C ARG A 220 4.89 9.48 -8.73
N HIS A 221 5.91 8.78 -8.23
CA HIS A 221 6.47 7.61 -8.91
C HIS A 221 5.46 6.45 -9.00
N MET A 222 4.68 6.22 -7.94
CA MET A 222 3.68 5.15 -7.90
C MET A 222 2.40 5.47 -8.67
N ASN A 223 2.00 6.74 -8.72
CA ASN A 223 0.73 7.17 -9.28
C ASN A 223 0.78 7.30 -10.80
N THR A 224 0.55 6.20 -11.50
CA THR A 224 0.41 6.18 -12.97
C THR A 224 -1.04 6.42 -13.40
N PRO A 225 -1.34 6.74 -14.68
CA PRO A 225 -2.71 6.96 -15.14
C PRO A 225 -3.70 5.82 -14.86
N ILE A 226 -3.26 4.55 -14.88
CA ILE A 226 -4.13 3.41 -14.55
C ILE A 226 -4.52 3.35 -13.07
N HIS A 227 -3.68 3.85 -12.17
CA HIS A 227 -3.98 3.91 -10.73
C HIS A 227 -5.03 4.99 -10.44
N SER A 228 -4.86 6.19 -10.98
CA SER A 228 -5.89 7.25 -10.95
C SER A 228 -7.21 6.79 -11.57
N LEU A 229 -7.16 6.11 -12.73
CA LEU A 229 -8.35 5.57 -13.38
C LEU A 229 -9.01 4.48 -12.53
N ALA A 230 -8.25 3.59 -11.89
CA ALA A 230 -8.80 2.58 -10.99
C ALA A 230 -9.52 3.23 -9.81
N LEU A 231 -8.93 4.28 -9.21
CA LEU A 231 -9.56 5.05 -8.14
C LEU A 231 -10.87 5.70 -8.62
N PHE A 232 -10.87 6.34 -9.79
CA PHE A 232 -12.08 6.93 -10.38
C PHE A 232 -13.20 5.90 -10.61
N LEU A 233 -12.86 4.72 -11.11
CA LEU A 233 -13.81 3.63 -11.36
C LEU A 233 -14.32 2.98 -10.07
N HIS A 234 -13.74 3.30 -8.90
CA HIS A 234 -14.31 2.89 -7.63
C HIS A 234 -15.55 3.76 -7.34
N PRO A 235 -16.75 3.18 -7.18
CA PRO A 235 -18.00 3.94 -7.14
C PRO A 235 -18.04 4.94 -6.00
N LEU A 236 -17.46 4.63 -4.83
CA LEU A 236 -17.38 5.60 -3.73
C LEU A 236 -16.33 6.69 -3.95
N CYS A 237 -15.29 6.44 -4.74
CA CYS A 237 -14.13 7.33 -4.87
C CYS A 237 -14.17 8.18 -6.14
N GLN A 238 -15.21 8.05 -6.96
CA GLN A 238 -15.34 8.77 -8.21
C GLN A 238 -15.05 10.28 -8.07
N LYS A 239 -15.68 10.93 -7.07
CA LYS A 239 -15.49 12.36 -6.82
C LYS A 239 -14.10 12.65 -6.23
N LEU A 240 -13.64 11.82 -5.31
CA LEU A 240 -12.30 11.92 -4.74
C LEU A 240 -11.23 11.87 -5.83
N ALA A 241 -11.40 11.05 -6.86
CA ALA A 241 -10.42 10.84 -7.91
C ALA A 241 -10.28 12.03 -8.89
N ILE A 242 -11.27 12.94 -8.90
CA ILE A 242 -11.27 14.12 -9.77
C ILE A 242 -10.69 15.30 -9.01
N SER A 243 -9.74 15.97 -9.63
CA SER A 243 -9.11 17.19 -9.13
C SER A 243 -9.14 18.21 -10.26
N ASP A 244 -9.82 19.34 -10.01
CA ASP A 244 -9.97 20.46 -10.95
C ASP A 244 -8.77 21.43 -10.89
N GLU A 245 -7.82 21.17 -10.00
CA GLU A 245 -6.56 21.89 -9.88
C GLU A 245 -5.74 21.77 -11.17
N ALA A 246 -4.97 22.82 -11.50
CA ALA A 246 -4.07 22.78 -12.65
C ALA A 246 -3.04 21.66 -12.47
N GLY A 247 -3.09 20.65 -13.34
CA GLY A 247 -2.28 19.44 -13.24
C GLY A 247 -2.92 18.27 -12.47
N GLY A 248 -4.15 18.45 -11.99
CA GLY A 248 -4.95 17.41 -11.35
C GLY A 248 -5.39 16.31 -12.32
N CYS A 249 -6.05 15.29 -11.76
CA CYS A 249 -6.63 14.19 -12.53
C CYS A 249 -8.07 14.54 -12.96
N ASP A 250 -8.22 15.50 -13.87
CA ASP A 250 -9.53 15.94 -14.35
C ASP A 250 -10.27 14.86 -15.17
N LEU A 251 -11.51 15.13 -15.57
CA LEU A 251 -12.29 14.17 -16.37
C LEU A 251 -11.63 13.87 -17.73
N GLN A 252 -10.95 14.84 -18.34
CA GLN A 252 -10.26 14.65 -19.62
C GLN A 252 -9.06 13.71 -19.49
N PHE A 253 -8.33 13.82 -18.38
CA PHE A 253 -7.26 12.91 -17.99
C PHE A 253 -7.80 11.48 -17.86
N MET A 254 -8.92 11.29 -17.14
CA MET A 254 -9.52 9.96 -16.97
C MET A 254 -9.98 9.36 -18.31
N ILE A 255 -10.60 10.17 -19.18
CA ILE A 255 -10.99 9.75 -20.53
C ILE A 255 -9.76 9.35 -21.35
N SER A 256 -8.69 10.15 -21.29
CA SER A 256 -7.44 9.90 -22.02
C SER A 256 -6.76 8.62 -21.54
N ALA A 257 -6.68 8.39 -20.23
CA ALA A 257 -6.15 7.16 -19.65
C ALA A 257 -6.95 5.92 -20.09
N ALA A 258 -8.28 6.00 -20.06
CA ALA A 258 -9.16 4.93 -20.50
C ALA A 258 -9.01 4.64 -22.01
N LEU A 259 -8.89 5.67 -22.85
CA LEU A 259 -8.68 5.53 -24.29
C LEU A 259 -7.30 4.97 -24.64
N LYS A 260 -6.24 5.36 -23.91
CA LYS A 260 -4.89 4.75 -24.04
C LYS A 260 -4.96 3.24 -23.80
N LEU A 261 -5.65 2.79 -22.75
CA LEU A 261 -5.86 1.36 -22.46
C LEU A 261 -6.71 0.66 -23.53
N ALA A 262 -7.82 1.26 -23.94
CA ALA A 262 -8.68 0.71 -24.99
C ALA A 262 -7.92 0.54 -26.32
N SER A 263 -7.08 1.52 -26.68
CA SER A 263 -6.19 1.48 -27.84
C SER A 263 -5.17 0.35 -27.71
N LYS A 264 -4.51 0.24 -26.55
CA LYS A 264 -3.55 -0.84 -26.24
C LYS A 264 -4.17 -2.23 -26.37
N TRP A 265 -5.44 -2.37 -26.02
CA TRP A 265 -6.22 -3.60 -26.17
C TRP A 265 -6.95 -3.73 -27.51
N LYS A 266 -6.68 -2.83 -28.47
CA LYS A 266 -7.22 -2.85 -29.84
C LYS A 266 -8.74 -2.86 -29.90
N TRP A 267 -9.38 -2.06 -29.04
CA TRP A 267 -10.83 -1.88 -29.07
C TRP A 267 -11.27 -1.18 -30.36
N SER A 268 -12.51 -1.46 -30.79
CA SER A 268 -13.03 -0.84 -32.01
C SER A 268 -13.32 0.65 -31.80
N ALA A 269 -13.32 1.43 -32.89
CA ALA A 269 -13.68 2.85 -32.82
C ALA A 269 -15.10 3.08 -32.28
N ARG A 270 -16.01 2.10 -32.45
CA ARG A 270 -17.35 2.13 -31.87
C ARG A 270 -17.28 2.02 -30.35
N ASP A 271 -16.55 1.03 -29.85
CA ASP A 271 -16.43 0.78 -28.41
C ASP A 271 -15.69 1.92 -27.71
N ALA A 272 -14.67 2.50 -28.36
CA ALA A 272 -13.97 3.66 -27.85
C ALA A 272 -14.87 4.90 -27.71
N LYS A 273 -15.76 5.15 -28.67
CA LYS A 273 -16.74 6.25 -28.58
C LYS A 273 -17.75 6.02 -27.45
N ALA A 274 -18.31 4.81 -27.39
CA ALA A 274 -19.24 4.42 -26.34
C ALA A 274 -18.58 4.47 -24.94
N LEU A 275 -17.29 4.14 -24.85
CA LEU A 275 -16.51 4.27 -23.61
C LEU A 275 -16.47 5.72 -23.11
N VAL A 276 -16.24 6.69 -23.99
CA VAL A 276 -16.24 8.12 -23.63
C VAL A 276 -17.61 8.56 -23.10
N GLU A 277 -18.70 8.16 -23.77
CA GLU A 277 -20.06 8.45 -23.33
C GLU A 277 -20.35 7.82 -21.97
N ASN A 278 -20.00 6.55 -21.79
CA ASN A 278 -20.17 5.84 -20.51
C ASN A 278 -19.38 6.50 -19.37
N ILE A 279 -18.15 6.98 -19.61
CA ILE A 279 -17.36 7.67 -18.58
C ILE A 279 -18.06 8.96 -18.13
N LYS A 280 -18.61 9.73 -19.07
CA LYS A 280 -19.38 10.95 -18.76
C LYS A 280 -20.65 10.62 -17.99
N ASP A 281 -21.39 9.60 -18.41
CA ASP A 281 -22.60 9.16 -17.71
C ASP A 281 -22.30 8.64 -16.32
N TYR A 282 -21.22 7.86 -16.15
CA TYR A 282 -20.73 7.40 -14.87
C TYR A 282 -20.41 8.60 -13.98
N ASN A 283 -19.62 9.56 -14.46
CA ASN A 283 -19.26 10.78 -13.71
C ASN A 283 -20.48 11.58 -13.22
N LEU A 284 -21.56 11.59 -14.01
CA LEU A 284 -22.82 12.25 -13.65
C LEU A 284 -23.76 11.39 -12.80
N CYS A 285 -23.35 10.16 -12.46
CA CYS A 285 -24.17 9.12 -11.80
C CYS A 285 -25.49 8.84 -12.55
N LYS A 286 -25.46 8.86 -13.88
CA LYS A 286 -26.62 8.53 -14.72
C LYS A 286 -26.80 7.03 -14.85
N ALA A 287 -28.04 6.56 -14.94
CA ALA A 287 -28.34 5.15 -15.18
C ALA A 287 -27.55 4.62 -16.40
N PRO A 288 -26.90 3.44 -16.31
CA PRO A 288 -27.03 2.43 -15.24
C PRO A 288 -26.09 2.62 -14.03
N PHE A 289 -25.31 3.70 -13.99
CA PHE A 289 -24.25 3.94 -13.02
C PHE A 289 -24.73 4.68 -11.75
N ILE A 290 -25.66 4.07 -11.03
CA ILE A 290 -26.26 4.67 -9.83
C ILE A 290 -25.80 3.92 -8.58
N GLY A 291 -25.65 4.64 -7.46
CA GLY A 291 -25.29 4.11 -6.15
C GLY A 291 -23.80 3.76 -6.03
N GLY A 292 -23.43 3.06 -4.98
CA GLY A 292 -22.07 2.60 -4.80
C GLY A 292 -21.91 1.53 -3.73
N THR A 293 -20.89 0.68 -3.89
CA THR A 293 -20.53 -0.33 -2.89
C THR A 293 -19.07 -0.18 -2.47
N LYS A 294 -18.75 -0.69 -1.28
CA LYS A 294 -17.37 -0.70 -0.75
C LYS A 294 -16.42 -1.58 -1.55
N ASP A 295 -16.94 -2.63 -2.19
CA ASP A 295 -16.21 -3.47 -3.13
C ASP A 295 -16.50 -2.95 -4.55
N GLY A 296 -15.54 -2.21 -5.12
CA GLY A 296 -15.68 -1.63 -6.46
C GLY A 296 -15.88 -2.69 -7.54
N LYS A 297 -15.21 -3.85 -7.43
CA LYS A 297 -15.39 -4.94 -8.40
C LYS A 297 -16.82 -5.49 -8.33
N ALA A 298 -17.33 -5.76 -7.14
CA ALA A 298 -18.69 -6.27 -6.94
C ALA A 298 -19.75 -5.29 -7.48
N TYR A 299 -19.54 -3.97 -7.35
CA TYR A 299 -20.40 -2.96 -7.98
C TYR A 299 -20.54 -3.20 -9.49
N TRP A 300 -19.41 -3.25 -10.21
CA TRP A 300 -19.42 -3.41 -11.66
C TRP A 300 -19.99 -4.76 -12.10
N GLU A 301 -19.72 -5.84 -11.36
CA GLU A 301 -20.29 -7.16 -11.62
C GLU A 301 -21.81 -7.19 -11.41
N SER A 302 -22.33 -6.45 -10.42
CA SER A 302 -23.75 -6.41 -10.07
C SER A 302 -24.63 -5.67 -11.09
N LEU A 303 -24.06 -4.79 -11.92
CA LEU A 303 -24.81 -4.04 -12.92
C LEU A 303 -25.53 -5.01 -13.86
N SER A 304 -26.85 -4.86 -14.01
CA SER A 304 -27.68 -5.76 -14.83
C SER A 304 -27.46 -5.63 -16.35
N VAL A 305 -26.62 -4.68 -16.77
CA VAL A 305 -26.30 -4.45 -18.19
C VAL A 305 -25.15 -5.37 -18.62
N ALA A 306 -25.28 -5.92 -19.82
CA ALA A 306 -24.27 -6.81 -20.38
C ALA A 306 -22.99 -6.03 -20.74
N SER A 307 -21.83 -6.63 -20.48
CA SER A 307 -20.51 -5.98 -20.64
C SER A 307 -20.13 -5.65 -22.08
N ASP A 308 -20.81 -6.29 -23.04
CA ASP A 308 -20.71 -6.03 -24.48
C ASP A 308 -21.50 -4.77 -24.90
N GLN A 309 -22.49 -4.36 -24.12
CA GLN A 309 -23.27 -3.13 -24.34
C GLN A 309 -22.69 -1.91 -23.64
N VAL A 310 -21.91 -2.11 -22.57
CA VAL A 310 -21.29 -1.04 -21.76
C VAL A 310 -19.78 -1.27 -21.67
N PRO A 311 -18.99 -0.74 -22.63
CA PRO A 311 -17.54 -0.90 -22.64
C PRO A 311 -16.86 -0.48 -21.32
N LEU A 312 -17.40 0.52 -20.61
CA LEU A 312 -16.86 0.96 -19.32
C LEU A 312 -16.91 -0.14 -18.25
N LYS A 313 -17.99 -0.94 -18.21
CA LYS A 313 -18.11 -2.08 -17.28
C LYS A 313 -17.02 -3.11 -17.54
N LYS A 314 -16.76 -3.41 -18.82
CA LYS A 314 -15.66 -4.32 -19.21
C LYS A 314 -14.30 -3.78 -18.80
N LEU A 315 -14.04 -2.48 -19.04
CA LEU A 315 -12.80 -1.81 -18.63
C LEU A 315 -12.60 -1.90 -17.11
N ALA A 316 -13.62 -1.52 -16.33
CA ALA A 316 -13.55 -1.48 -14.89
C ALA A 316 -13.30 -2.85 -14.26
N ILE A 317 -14.08 -3.88 -14.64
CA ILE A 317 -13.86 -5.25 -14.15
C ILE A 317 -12.45 -5.72 -14.49
N THR A 318 -11.95 -5.41 -15.69
CA THR A 318 -10.59 -5.80 -16.12
C THR A 318 -9.52 -5.13 -15.25
N ILE A 319 -9.66 -3.83 -14.95
CA ILE A 319 -8.73 -3.09 -14.09
C ILE A 319 -8.78 -3.61 -12.65
N PHE A 320 -9.98 -3.88 -12.10
CA PHE A 320 -10.14 -4.42 -10.75
C PHE A 320 -9.62 -5.85 -10.58
N LEU A 321 -9.40 -6.59 -11.67
CA LEU A 321 -8.76 -7.91 -11.66
C LEU A 321 -7.23 -7.85 -11.64
N ILE A 322 -6.63 -6.67 -11.85
CA ILE A 322 -5.17 -6.50 -11.79
C ILE A 322 -4.71 -6.61 -10.34
N VAL A 323 -3.83 -7.58 -10.09
CA VAL A 323 -3.21 -7.78 -8.77
C VAL A 323 -2.02 -6.82 -8.63
N PRO A 324 -2.02 -5.91 -7.64
CA PRO A 324 -1.01 -4.86 -7.52
C PRO A 324 0.29 -5.30 -6.83
N SER A 325 0.36 -6.56 -6.35
CA SER A 325 1.53 -7.05 -5.62
C SER A 325 1.95 -8.47 -5.98
N SER A 326 3.23 -8.78 -5.76
CA SER A 326 3.83 -10.12 -5.89
C SER A 326 3.66 -11.00 -4.65
N SER A 327 3.13 -10.44 -3.55
CA SER A 327 3.07 -11.09 -2.23
C SER A 327 2.41 -12.47 -2.21
N ASP A 328 1.42 -12.71 -3.08
CA ASP A 328 0.74 -14.00 -3.18
C ASP A 328 1.64 -15.13 -3.72
N LEU A 329 2.59 -14.78 -4.59
CA LEU A 329 3.61 -15.69 -5.11
C LEU A 329 4.74 -15.88 -4.10
N GLU A 330 5.18 -14.81 -3.43
CA GLU A 330 6.17 -14.89 -2.35
C GLU A 330 5.68 -15.82 -1.23
N ARG A 331 4.41 -15.69 -0.82
CA ARG A 331 3.77 -16.61 0.12
C ARG A 331 3.73 -18.05 -0.38
N LEU A 332 3.49 -18.27 -1.68
CA LEU A 332 3.55 -19.61 -2.24
C LEU A 332 4.96 -20.19 -2.13
N PHE A 333 5.99 -19.39 -2.39
CA PHE A 333 7.37 -19.82 -2.26
C PHE A 333 7.77 -20.09 -0.80
N SER A 334 7.33 -19.23 0.13
CA SER A 334 7.51 -19.45 1.58
C SER A 334 6.83 -20.74 2.06
N ASP A 335 5.56 -20.97 1.68
CA ASP A 335 4.83 -22.22 1.99
C ASP A 335 5.56 -23.46 1.46
N LEU A 336 6.25 -23.32 0.31
CA LEU A 336 7.02 -24.39 -0.33
C LEU A 336 8.48 -24.47 0.18
N GLY A 337 8.95 -23.50 0.97
CA GLY A 337 10.34 -23.39 1.42
C GLY A 337 10.81 -24.63 2.18
N GLY A 338 9.94 -25.19 3.03
CA GLY A 338 10.21 -26.45 3.75
C GLY A 338 10.32 -27.70 2.86
N ILE A 339 9.90 -27.62 1.60
CA ILE A 339 9.90 -28.72 0.63
C ILE A 339 11.13 -28.67 -0.27
N GLN A 340 11.74 -27.49 -0.50
CA GLN A 340 12.97 -27.32 -1.26
C GLN A 340 14.09 -26.72 -0.41
N THR A 341 14.31 -27.26 0.80
CA THR A 341 15.55 -26.96 1.52
C THR A 341 16.68 -27.87 1.05
N PRO A 342 17.94 -27.43 1.08
CA PRO A 342 19.10 -28.30 0.80
C PRO A 342 19.12 -29.58 1.64
N LYS A 343 18.44 -29.59 2.79
CA LYS A 343 18.35 -30.71 3.73
C LYS A 343 17.20 -31.69 3.46
N ARG A 344 16.13 -31.29 2.74
CA ARG A 344 14.91 -32.11 2.57
C ARG A 344 14.28 -31.94 1.18
N ASN A 345 14.56 -32.92 0.31
CA ASN A 345 13.93 -33.33 -0.96
C ASN A 345 14.74 -33.13 -2.24
N ASN A 346 14.52 -34.08 -3.16
CA ASN A 346 15.05 -34.13 -4.51
C ASN A 346 13.89 -34.24 -5.53
N LEU A 347 12.87 -33.38 -5.39
CA LEU A 347 11.79 -33.31 -6.38
C LEU A 347 12.37 -32.76 -7.68
N ASN A 348 12.05 -33.39 -8.81
CA ASN A 348 12.37 -32.81 -10.11
C ASN A 348 11.55 -31.53 -10.35
N ILE A 349 12.03 -30.67 -11.25
CA ILE A 349 11.45 -29.35 -11.53
C ILE A 349 9.95 -29.45 -11.87
N ASN A 350 9.57 -30.41 -12.72
CA ASN A 350 8.18 -30.56 -13.16
C ASN A 350 7.26 -30.95 -11.99
N THR A 351 7.69 -31.90 -11.16
CA THR A 351 6.92 -32.32 -9.98
C THR A 351 6.79 -31.20 -8.96
N PHE A 352 7.83 -30.37 -8.78
CA PHE A 352 7.76 -29.22 -7.90
C PHE A 352 6.81 -28.13 -8.44
N GLU A 353 6.86 -27.87 -9.75
CA GLU A 353 5.93 -26.96 -10.41
C GLU A 353 4.47 -27.42 -10.26
N ASP A 354 4.20 -28.71 -10.49
CA ASP A 354 2.87 -29.29 -10.34
C ASP A 354 2.37 -29.23 -8.89
N LEU A 355 3.26 -29.50 -7.93
CA LEU A 355 2.95 -29.34 -6.51
C LEU A 355 2.56 -27.89 -6.18
N GLY A 356 3.34 -26.91 -6.62
CA GLY A 356 3.05 -25.50 -6.42
C GLY A 356 1.71 -25.09 -7.05
N LYS A 357 1.41 -25.56 -8.26
CA LYS A 357 0.11 -25.34 -8.92
C LYS A 357 -1.04 -25.94 -8.13
N MET A 358 -0.92 -27.20 -7.69
CA MET A 358 -1.97 -27.86 -6.89
C MET A 358 -2.18 -27.13 -5.56
N HIS A 359 -1.11 -26.79 -4.85
CA HIS A 359 -1.18 -26.07 -3.58
C HIS A 359 -1.88 -24.71 -3.77
N CYS A 360 -1.48 -23.95 -4.79
CA CYS A 360 -2.09 -22.67 -5.11
C CYS A 360 -3.58 -22.83 -5.47
N ASN A 361 -3.94 -23.84 -6.26
CA ASN A 361 -5.32 -24.08 -6.66
C ASN A 361 -6.22 -24.48 -5.47
N LEU A 362 -5.78 -25.42 -4.63
CA LEU A 362 -6.51 -25.85 -3.43
C LEU A 362 -6.71 -24.66 -2.47
N ARG A 363 -5.68 -23.85 -2.28
CA ARG A 363 -5.75 -22.64 -1.44
C ARG A 363 -6.74 -21.62 -1.98
N ARG A 364 -6.85 -21.47 -3.31
CA ARG A 364 -7.87 -20.61 -3.94
C ARG A 364 -9.28 -21.16 -3.72
N HIS A 365 -9.50 -22.45 -3.96
CA HIS A 365 -10.81 -23.07 -3.72
C HIS A 365 -11.24 -22.91 -2.26
N HIS A 366 -10.35 -23.20 -1.31
CA HIS A 366 -10.65 -23.04 0.10
C HIS A 366 -10.96 -21.59 0.49
N HIS A 367 -10.22 -20.62 -0.05
CA HIS A 367 -10.51 -19.19 0.12
C HIS A 367 -11.91 -18.82 -0.40
N SER A 368 -12.29 -19.30 -1.59
CA SER A 368 -13.62 -19.07 -2.16
C SER A 368 -14.74 -19.71 -1.35
N GLU A 369 -14.53 -20.92 -0.80
CA GLU A 369 -15.49 -21.58 0.08
C GLU A 369 -15.70 -20.82 1.39
N LEU A 370 -14.60 -20.39 2.03
CA LEU A 370 -14.67 -19.56 3.24
C LEU A 370 -15.41 -18.25 2.98
N ARG A 371 -15.19 -17.63 1.81
CA ARG A 371 -15.91 -16.43 1.36
C ARG A 371 -17.40 -16.68 1.28
N ALA A 372 -17.80 -17.75 0.59
CA ALA A 372 -19.20 -18.12 0.42
C ALA A 372 -19.91 -18.38 1.77
N GLN A 373 -19.16 -18.84 2.77
CA GLN A 373 -19.63 -19.04 4.14
C GLN A 373 -19.65 -17.75 4.98
N GLY A 374 -19.27 -16.59 4.42
CA GLY A 374 -19.19 -15.32 5.15
C GLY A 374 -18.09 -15.28 6.22
N LYS A 375 -17.14 -16.22 6.21
CA LYS A 375 -16.04 -16.25 7.17
C LYS A 375 -15.00 -15.21 6.78
N SER A 376 -14.36 -14.60 7.78
CA SER A 376 -13.23 -13.69 7.52
C SER A 376 -12.09 -14.48 6.89
N ILE A 377 -11.70 -14.09 5.68
CA ILE A 377 -10.69 -14.77 4.87
C ILE A 377 -9.33 -14.07 4.98
N ARG A 378 -9.30 -12.90 5.64
CA ARG A 378 -8.07 -12.18 5.98
C ARG A 378 -7.41 -12.88 7.16
N ARG A 379 -6.11 -13.22 7.04
CA ARG A 379 -5.32 -13.57 8.23
C ARG A 379 -5.17 -12.32 9.09
N LYS A 380 -5.56 -12.40 10.36
CA LYS A 380 -5.36 -11.34 11.35
C LYS A 380 -3.90 -11.33 11.81
N HIS A 381 -3.02 -10.58 11.15
CA HIS A 381 -1.76 -10.17 11.77
C HIS A 381 -2.07 -9.17 12.89
N GLY A 382 -1.84 -9.55 14.15
CA GLY A 382 -2.30 -8.81 15.33
C GLY A 382 -1.70 -7.41 15.54
N HIS A 383 -1.04 -6.82 14.55
CA HIS A 383 -0.46 -5.48 14.56
C HIS A 383 -0.59 -4.71 13.24
N MET A 384 -1.19 -5.30 12.19
CA MET A 384 -1.16 -4.80 10.80
C MET A 384 -2.51 -4.76 10.09
N HIS A 385 -3.59 -5.29 10.70
CA HIS A 385 -4.91 -5.30 10.07
C HIS A 385 -5.90 -4.44 10.83
N THR A 386 -6.32 -3.33 10.22
CA THR A 386 -7.41 -2.48 10.72
C THR A 386 -8.75 -2.80 10.05
N LYS A 387 -8.82 -3.79 9.14
CA LYS A 387 -10.01 -4.07 8.31
C LYS A 387 -10.60 -5.47 8.55
N THR A 388 -11.88 -5.53 8.90
CA THR A 388 -12.65 -6.78 9.09
C THR A 388 -13.37 -7.29 7.84
N SER A 389 -13.63 -6.42 6.85
CA SER A 389 -14.33 -6.75 5.59
C SER A 389 -13.55 -6.28 4.34
N PRO A 390 -13.86 -6.81 3.14
CA PRO A 390 -13.40 -6.25 1.86
C PRO A 390 -13.95 -4.82 1.67
N GLY A 391 -13.17 -3.95 1.00
CA GLY A 391 -13.56 -2.57 0.69
C GLY A 391 -13.18 -1.51 1.73
N ILE A 392 -13.71 -0.29 1.56
CA ILE A 392 -13.44 0.89 2.41
C ILE A 392 -13.98 0.69 3.84
N ASN A 393 -13.11 0.91 4.84
CA ASN A 393 -13.49 0.84 6.25
C ASN A 393 -14.05 2.18 6.73
N THR A 394 -15.30 2.16 7.20
CA THR A 394 -16.04 3.31 7.74
C THR A 394 -15.80 3.55 9.22
N ALA A 395 -15.04 2.68 9.88
CA ALA A 395 -14.83 2.67 11.33
C ALA A 395 -13.35 2.84 11.69
N ILE A 396 -12.60 3.72 10.99
CA ILE A 396 -11.24 4.10 11.39
C ILE A 396 -11.31 5.30 12.34
N VAL A 397 -12.01 5.13 13.46
CA VAL A 397 -11.81 5.95 14.67
C VAL A 397 -12.24 5.07 15.84
N GLU A 398 -11.33 4.26 16.37
CA GLU A 398 -11.40 3.84 17.77
C GLU A 398 -10.04 3.29 18.20
N GLU A 399 -9.48 3.97 19.21
CA GLU A 399 -8.26 3.60 19.91
C GLU A 399 -8.39 2.23 20.57
N GLY A 400 -7.29 1.48 20.60
CA GLY A 400 -7.06 0.45 21.62
C GLY A 400 -7.68 -0.91 21.35
N SER A 401 -7.00 -1.76 20.58
CA SER A 401 -7.11 -3.22 20.78
C SER A 401 -5.84 -3.94 20.34
N VAL A 402 -4.81 -3.87 21.20
CA VAL A 402 -3.69 -4.82 21.17
C VAL A 402 -4.00 -5.91 22.18
N THR A 403 -4.87 -6.86 21.83
CA THR A 403 -4.95 -8.14 22.55
C THR A 403 -5.38 -9.25 21.60
N GLU A 404 -4.65 -10.38 21.71
CA GLU A 404 -4.89 -11.68 21.07
C GLU A 404 -4.60 -11.80 19.55
N SER A 405 -3.49 -12.46 19.20
CA SER A 405 -3.48 -13.50 18.16
C SER A 405 -2.11 -14.19 18.02
N ASP A 406 -2.19 -15.42 17.51
CA ASP A 406 -1.14 -16.44 17.40
C ASP A 406 0.09 -16.05 16.57
N ASN A 407 1.19 -16.77 16.83
CA ASN A 407 2.50 -16.76 16.15
C ASN A 407 2.49 -16.14 14.75
N TRP A 408 3.11 -14.96 14.65
CA TRP A 408 3.39 -14.29 13.39
C TRP A 408 4.63 -14.90 12.73
N GLN A 409 4.47 -15.39 11.51
CA GLN A 409 5.54 -15.58 10.53
C GLN A 409 5.31 -14.56 9.41
N GLY A 410 6.29 -13.70 9.18
CA GLY A 410 6.24 -12.70 8.11
C GLY A 410 6.34 -13.36 6.72
N PRO A 411 5.85 -12.72 5.65
CA PRO A 411 5.97 -13.23 4.26
C PRO A 411 7.40 -13.38 3.73
N LEU A 412 8.40 -12.86 4.47
CA LEU A 412 9.80 -12.75 4.09
C LEU A 412 10.66 -13.44 5.15
N GLU A 413 10.55 -14.77 5.27
CA GLU A 413 11.59 -15.57 5.93
C GLU A 413 12.65 -15.92 4.87
N VAL A 414 13.73 -15.15 4.87
CA VAL A 414 15.06 -15.70 4.54
C VAL A 414 15.63 -16.28 5.84
N ASP A 415 16.52 -17.26 5.73
CA ASP A 415 17.05 -18.12 6.81
C ASP A 415 17.16 -17.43 8.20
N GLU A 416 16.91 -18.23 9.25
CA GLU A 416 16.75 -17.87 10.67
C GLU A 416 17.99 -17.22 11.36
N GLU A 417 18.83 -16.47 10.64
CA GLU A 417 20.00 -15.79 11.17
C GLU A 417 19.60 -14.52 11.96
N GLN A 418 20.39 -14.18 12.99
CA GLN A 418 20.17 -12.96 13.76
C GLN A 418 20.74 -11.79 12.96
N VAL A 419 19.89 -10.86 12.52
CA VAL A 419 20.34 -9.62 11.87
C VAL A 419 21.15 -8.77 12.86
N GLU A 420 22.38 -8.47 12.49
CA GLU A 420 23.30 -7.61 13.23
C GLU A 420 23.19 -6.15 12.78
N GLU A 421 23.86 -5.24 13.49
CA GLU A 421 23.84 -3.82 13.16
C GLU A 421 24.51 -3.53 11.81
N GLU A 422 25.57 -4.26 11.48
CA GLU A 422 26.29 -4.16 10.20
C GLU A 422 25.39 -4.53 9.01
N ASP A 423 24.52 -5.53 9.18
CA ASP A 423 23.57 -5.96 8.13
C ASP A 423 22.51 -4.88 7.84
N VAL A 424 22.06 -4.18 8.90
CA VAL A 424 21.13 -3.05 8.77
C VAL A 424 21.78 -1.87 8.06
N GLU A 425 23.03 -1.55 8.42
CA GLU A 425 23.79 -0.47 7.76
C GLU A 425 24.04 -0.78 6.29
N ALA A 426 24.47 -2.00 5.96
CA ALA A 426 24.63 -2.47 4.58
C ALA A 426 23.32 -2.41 3.78
N SER A 427 22.18 -2.73 4.41
CA SER A 427 20.86 -2.63 3.78
C SER A 427 20.51 -1.17 3.44
N PHE A 428 20.83 -0.21 4.31
CA PHE A 428 20.62 1.21 4.03
C PHE A 428 21.53 1.70 2.90
N ASP A 429 22.80 1.29 2.87
CA ASP A 429 23.74 1.66 1.81
C ASP A 429 23.32 1.10 0.45
N SER A 430 22.73 -0.10 0.41
CA SER A 430 22.13 -0.66 -0.81
C SER A 430 20.94 0.18 -1.28
N LEU A 431 20.05 0.55 -0.37
CA LEU A 431 18.89 1.39 -0.68
C LEU A 431 19.31 2.77 -1.21
N GLU A 432 20.30 3.42 -0.59
CA GLU A 432 20.84 4.71 -1.07
C GLU A 432 21.29 4.63 -2.53
N LYS A 433 22.02 3.57 -2.90
CA LYS A 433 22.46 3.32 -4.29
C LYS A 433 21.29 3.07 -5.25
N GLU A 434 20.29 2.31 -4.82
CA GLU A 434 19.10 2.06 -5.64
C GLU A 434 18.34 3.35 -5.94
N ILE A 435 18.22 4.24 -4.95
CA ILE A 435 17.57 5.55 -5.10
C ILE A 435 18.35 6.46 -6.05
N GLU A 436 19.68 6.44 -6.01
CA GLU A 436 20.52 7.19 -6.94
C GLU A 436 20.32 6.73 -8.38
N VAL A 437 20.32 5.41 -8.62
CA VAL A 437 20.05 4.84 -9.95
C VAL A 437 18.65 5.18 -10.44
N GLU A 438 17.65 5.15 -9.56
CA GLU A 438 16.27 5.51 -9.91
C GLU A 438 16.15 6.99 -10.32
N LYS A 439 16.83 7.89 -9.61
CA LYS A 439 16.90 9.32 -9.98
C LYS A 439 17.53 9.53 -11.36
N ASP A 440 18.61 8.81 -11.67
CA ASP A 440 19.27 8.91 -12.97
C ASP A 440 18.35 8.43 -14.10
N ILE A 441 17.59 7.35 -13.87
CA ILE A 441 16.57 6.84 -14.82
C ILE A 441 15.42 7.83 -14.97
N GLU A 442 14.94 8.44 -13.89
CA GLU A 442 13.87 9.45 -13.93
C GLU A 442 14.28 10.66 -14.78
N LEU A 443 15.50 11.18 -14.61
CA LEU A 443 16.05 12.27 -15.41
C LEU A 443 16.13 11.94 -16.91
N GLU A 444 16.36 10.67 -17.26
CA GLU A 444 16.34 10.21 -18.66
C GLU A 444 14.91 10.06 -19.23
N LEU A 445 13.91 9.81 -18.38
CA LEU A 445 12.52 9.52 -18.76
C LEU A 445 11.56 10.74 -18.67
N GLU A 446 12.00 11.89 -18.15
CA GLU A 446 11.26 13.16 -18.02
C GLU A 446 10.74 13.77 -19.36
N LEU A 447 10.75 13.01 -20.46
CA LEU A 447 10.27 13.43 -21.77
C LEU A 447 8.82 13.03 -22.11
N GLU A 448 8.09 12.20 -21.33
CA GLU A 448 6.81 11.67 -21.86
C GLU A 448 5.53 11.61 -21.01
N GLU A 449 5.45 11.79 -19.67
CA GLU A 449 4.12 11.81 -19.00
C GLU A 449 3.99 12.82 -17.84
N GLU A 450 3.20 13.87 -18.06
CA GLU A 450 2.78 14.88 -17.07
C GLU A 450 1.67 14.34 -16.15
N LEU A 451 2.03 13.60 -15.10
CA LEU A 451 1.26 13.67 -13.86
C LEU A 451 1.86 14.80 -13.03
N ALA A 452 1.03 15.78 -12.65
CA ALA A 452 1.56 17.04 -12.16
C ALA A 452 2.34 16.93 -10.86
N THR A 453 3.18 17.95 -10.68
CA THR A 453 3.97 18.26 -9.49
C THR A 453 3.14 18.60 -8.25
N LEU A 454 1.85 18.23 -8.21
CA LEU A 454 0.95 18.49 -7.10
C LEU A 454 1.34 17.65 -5.87
N ASP A 455 0.97 18.20 -4.72
CA ASP A 455 1.29 17.66 -3.39
C ASP A 455 0.10 16.84 -2.88
N ILE A 456 0.33 15.57 -2.55
CA ILE A 456 -0.71 14.69 -1.98
C ILE A 456 -0.88 14.93 -0.48
N VAL A 457 0.19 15.32 0.22
CA VAL A 457 0.17 15.59 1.66
C VAL A 457 -0.62 16.85 1.96
N GLU A 458 -0.56 17.88 1.12
CA GLU A 458 -1.34 19.11 1.32
C GLU A 458 -2.82 18.98 0.94
N GLY A 459 -3.27 17.81 0.46
CA GLY A 459 -4.64 17.61 0.01
C GLY A 459 -4.99 18.39 -1.26
N LYS A 460 -3.97 18.86 -2.00
CA LYS A 460 -4.16 19.60 -3.27
C LYS A 460 -4.53 18.68 -4.42
N LEU A 461 -3.97 17.47 -4.45
CA LEU A 461 -4.27 16.49 -5.49
C LEU A 461 -5.55 15.69 -5.20
N TYR A 462 -5.85 15.45 -3.92
CA TYR A 462 -7.05 14.73 -3.50
C TYR A 462 -7.64 15.42 -2.28
N ASP A 463 -8.91 15.79 -2.37
CA ASP A 463 -9.62 16.45 -1.27
C ASP A 463 -9.84 15.48 -0.09
N PHE A 464 -9.22 15.78 1.05
CA PHE A 464 -9.39 15.01 2.29
C PHE A 464 -10.82 15.04 2.83
N SER A 465 -11.61 16.08 2.51
CA SER A 465 -13.03 16.15 2.85
C SER A 465 -13.87 15.13 2.07
N GLU A 466 -13.52 14.89 0.80
CA GLU A 466 -14.09 13.80 0.00
C GLU A 466 -13.60 12.45 0.50
N LEU A 467 -12.32 12.32 0.90
CA LEU A 467 -11.81 11.09 1.52
C LEU A 467 -12.61 10.70 2.77
N GLU A 468 -13.02 11.66 3.61
CA GLU A 468 -13.89 11.36 4.76
C GLU A 468 -15.25 10.79 4.36
N LYS A 469 -15.84 11.28 3.26
CA LYS A 469 -17.11 10.78 2.75
C LYS A 469 -16.96 9.36 2.21
N VAL A 470 -15.87 9.12 1.49
CA VAL A 470 -15.46 7.79 1.01
C VAL A 470 -15.32 6.85 2.19
N ASP A 471 -14.55 7.25 3.22
CA ASP A 471 -14.37 6.48 4.44
C ASP A 471 -15.71 6.21 5.10
N LYS A 472 -16.59 7.20 5.27
CA LYS A 472 -17.97 7.05 5.80
C LYS A 472 -18.93 6.27 4.88
N GLY A 473 -18.48 5.84 3.70
CA GLY A 473 -19.28 5.03 2.77
C GLY A 473 -20.45 5.80 2.16
N VAL A 474 -20.33 7.12 2.09
CA VAL A 474 -21.35 7.99 1.52
C VAL A 474 -21.36 7.80 0.00
N GLU A 475 -22.49 7.37 -0.55
CA GLU A 475 -22.64 7.21 -1.99
C GLU A 475 -22.58 8.57 -2.71
N PRO A 476 -21.91 8.65 -3.88
CA PRO A 476 -21.95 9.85 -4.69
C PRO A 476 -23.38 10.14 -5.12
N LYS A 477 -23.83 11.37 -4.85
CA LYS A 477 -25.06 11.89 -5.45
C LYS A 477 -24.72 12.48 -6.81
N GLY A 478 -25.49 12.10 -7.84
CA GLY A 478 -25.39 12.67 -9.17
C GLY A 478 -25.61 14.19 -9.17
N PHE A 479 -25.18 14.82 -10.25
CA PHE A 479 -25.52 16.22 -10.52
C PHE A 479 -27.04 16.28 -10.69
N ASN A 480 -27.77 16.84 -9.71
CA ASN A 480 -29.11 17.31 -9.97
C ASN A 480 -28.93 18.57 -10.80
N ASP A 481 -29.28 18.51 -12.09
CA ASP A 481 -29.70 19.72 -12.76
C ASP A 481 -30.86 20.26 -11.92
N GLU A 482 -30.62 21.31 -11.14
CA GLU A 482 -31.69 22.24 -10.84
C GLU A 482 -32.12 22.80 -12.20
N ILE A 483 -33.02 22.09 -12.87
CA ILE A 483 -33.84 22.67 -13.90
C ILE A 483 -34.66 23.72 -13.14
N ASN A 484 -34.11 24.92 -13.02
CA ASN A 484 -34.90 26.12 -12.84
C ASN A 484 -35.74 26.22 -14.11
N VAL A 485 -36.85 25.47 -14.14
CA VAL A 485 -38.01 25.84 -14.93
C VAL A 485 -38.42 27.16 -14.30
N LEU A 486 -37.83 28.24 -14.80
CA LEU A 486 -38.35 29.57 -14.58
C LEU A 486 -39.83 29.46 -14.96
N ASN A 487 -40.68 29.52 -13.94
CA ASN A 487 -42.09 29.77 -14.12
C ASN A 487 -42.16 31.12 -14.85
N ASP A 488 -42.43 31.06 -16.13
CA ASP A 488 -42.83 32.21 -16.93
C ASP A 488 -43.99 32.91 -16.22
N SER A 489 -43.71 34.10 -15.72
CA SER A 489 -44.74 35.11 -15.54
C SER A 489 -44.14 36.49 -15.76
N ALA A 490 -43.94 36.86 -17.02
CA ALA A 490 -44.28 38.20 -17.53
C ALA A 490 -44.12 38.25 -19.05
N ASP A 491 -45.25 38.48 -19.71
CA ASP A 491 -45.46 38.91 -21.10
C ASP A 491 -44.22 39.37 -21.88
N SER A 492 -43.74 38.52 -22.79
CA SER A 492 -43.18 39.00 -24.05
C SER A 492 -43.56 38.04 -25.18
N THR A 493 -44.54 38.44 -25.98
CA THR A 493 -44.85 37.79 -27.26
C THR A 493 -43.64 37.91 -28.18
N TRP A 494 -42.93 36.81 -28.39
CA TRP A 494 -41.97 36.67 -29.49
C TRP A 494 -42.65 36.00 -30.69
N ASP A 495 -42.36 36.51 -31.89
CA ASP A 495 -42.85 35.98 -33.16
C ASP A 495 -41.74 35.17 -33.85
N LEU A 496 -42.08 33.94 -34.25
CA LEU A 496 -41.22 32.99 -34.96
C LEU A 496 -40.54 33.61 -36.19
N LYS A 497 -41.23 34.53 -36.90
CA LYS A 497 -40.65 35.21 -38.06
C LYS A 497 -39.55 36.19 -37.72
N SER A 498 -39.58 36.80 -36.53
CA SER A 498 -38.52 37.70 -36.05
C SER A 498 -37.25 36.92 -35.74
N LEU A 499 -37.40 35.77 -35.08
CA LEU A 499 -36.29 34.93 -34.63
C LEU A 499 -35.55 34.27 -35.81
N LEU A 500 -36.28 33.81 -36.83
CA LEU A 500 -35.69 33.23 -38.03
C LEU A 500 -34.89 34.27 -38.84
N ARG A 501 -35.33 35.54 -38.80
CA ARG A 501 -34.67 36.65 -39.49
C ARG A 501 -33.35 37.07 -38.82
N GLU A 502 -33.27 37.02 -37.49
CA GLU A 502 -32.04 37.25 -36.73
C GLU A 502 -31.03 36.10 -36.88
N LEU A 503 -31.52 34.88 -37.10
CA LEU A 503 -30.69 33.70 -37.35
C LEU A 503 -30.28 33.53 -38.83
N GLY A 504 -30.66 34.48 -39.69
CA GLY A 504 -30.25 34.52 -41.10
C GLY A 504 -30.87 33.43 -41.98
N MET A 505 -32.07 32.95 -41.64
CA MET A 505 -32.83 31.95 -42.40
C MET A 505 -34.02 32.53 -43.15
#